data_AF-A0A7W8GFT6-F1
#
_entry.id   AF-A0A7W8GFT6-F1
#
_cell.length_a   1.000
_cell.length_b   1.000
_cell.length_c   1.000
_cell.angle_alpha   90.00
_cell.angle_beta   90.00
_cell.angle_gamma   90.00
#
_symmetry.space_group_name_H-M   'P 1'
#
loop_
_entity.id
_entity.type
_entity.pdbx_description
1 polymer ?
#
loop_
_entity_poly.entity_id
_entity_poly.type
_entity_poly.pdbx_seq_one_letter_code
_entity_poly.pdbx_strand_id
1 'polypeptide(L)' 'MLHPVQNARRDRLDPSGKRVRRVGDVSVNGAPLRFAAGLLEGAAHVTTLRGRADLVLFPEVRSGVNWRWSLP' A
#
# COMPACT_ATOMS: atom_id res chain seq x y z
N MET A 1 19.22 9.41 18.91
CA MET A 1 18.04 10.09 19.46
C MET A 1 16.84 9.62 18.63
N LEU A 2 16.05 8.68 19.17
CA LEU A 2 14.87 8.17 18.46
C LEU A 2 13.73 9.17 18.70
N HIS A 3 13.18 9.73 17.63
CA HIS A 3 11.97 10.55 17.74
C HIS A 3 10.83 9.66 18.27
N PRO A 4 10.05 10.12 19.27
CA PRO A 4 8.89 9.39 19.72
C PRO A 4 7.92 9.26 18.54
N VAL A 5 7.60 8.01 18.19
CA VAL A 5 6.49 7.71 17.30
C VAL A 5 5.26 8.31 17.97
N GLN A 6 4.79 9.45 17.46
CA GLN A 6 3.57 10.06 17.94
C GLN A 6 2.48 8.99 17.85
N ASN A 7 1.82 8.73 18.98
CA ASN A 7 0.58 7.97 19.02
C ASN A 7 -0.42 8.70 18.11
N ALA A 8 -0.40 8.36 16.83
CA ALA A 8 -1.38 8.82 15.86
C ALA A 8 -2.73 8.43 16.46
N ARG A 9 -3.57 9.44 16.70
CA ARG A 9 -4.97 9.22 17.05
C ARG A 9 -5.49 8.16 16.08
N ARG A 10 -6.07 7.08 16.61
CA ARG A 10 -6.84 6.13 15.80
C ARG A 10 -8.11 6.85 15.36
N ASP A 11 -7.96 7.84 14.49
CA ASP A 11 -9.07 8.43 13.76
C ASP A 11 -9.51 7.28 12.85
N ARG A 12 -10.53 6.57 13.32
CA ARG A 12 -11.08 5.39 12.66
C ARG A 12 -11.61 5.88 11.32
N LEU A 13 -10.85 5.60 10.26
CA LEU A 13 -11.23 5.98 8.91
C LEU A 13 -12.57 5.31 8.62
N ASP A 14 -13.62 6.09 8.38
CA ASP A 14 -14.94 5.58 7.99
C ASP A 14 -15.04 5.54 6.45
N PRO A 15 -14.96 4.35 5.83
CA PRO A 15 -15.06 4.21 4.39
C PRO A 15 -16.51 4.09 3.89
N SER A 16 -17.52 4.18 4.76
CA SER A 16 -18.93 3.96 4.42
C SER A 16 -19.37 4.85 3.26
N GLY A 17 -19.98 4.24 2.24
CA GLY A 17 -20.45 4.93 1.03
C GLY A 17 -19.33 5.38 0.07
N LYS A 18 -18.06 5.07 0.34
CA LYS A 18 -16.92 5.47 -0.51
C LYS A 18 -16.38 4.29 -1.30
N ARG A 19 -15.87 4.60 -2.50
CA ARG A 19 -15.03 3.66 -3.27
C ARG A 19 -13.58 3.88 -2.84
N VAL A 20 -13.00 2.89 -2.17
CA VAL A 20 -11.62 2.96 -1.68
C VAL A 20 -10.69 2.29 -2.70
N ARG A 21 -9.53 2.90 -2.97
CA ARG A 21 -8.45 2.29 -3.73
C ARG A 21 -7.19 2.30 -2.88
N ARG A 22 -6.51 1.16 -2.83
CA ARG A 22 -5.19 1.03 -2.20
C ARG A 22 -4.12 1.17 -3.26
N VAL A 23 -3.13 2.01 -2.97
CA VAL A 23 -1.98 2.22 -3.84
C VAL A 23 -0.73 1.85 -3.05
N GLY A 24 0.06 0.94 -3.59
CA GLY A 24 1.41 0.62 -3.11
C GLY A 24 2.43 0.83 -4.22
N ASP A 25 3.70 0.95 -3.86
CA ASP A 25 4.80 0.99 -4.82
C ASP A 25 5.17 -0.42 -5.30
N VAL A 26 5.34 -1.38 -4.38
CA VAL A 26 5.74 -2.77 -4.68
C VAL A 26 4.87 -3.79 -3.95
N SER A 27 4.46 -4.85 -4.67
CA SER A 27 3.80 -6.03 -4.09
C SER A 27 4.44 -7.33 -4.56
N VAL A 28 5.41 -7.85 -3.79
CA VAL A 28 6.06 -9.13 -4.13
C VAL A 28 5.16 -10.31 -3.77
N ASN A 29 4.70 -10.37 -2.52
CA ASN A 29 3.87 -11.46 -1.99
C ASN A 29 2.46 -11.01 -1.54
N GLY A 30 2.14 -9.72 -1.71
CA GLY A 30 0.86 -9.11 -1.35
C GLY A 30 0.53 -9.04 0.15
N ALA A 31 1.45 -9.42 1.05
CA ALA A 31 1.15 -9.47 2.49
C ALA A 31 0.79 -8.08 3.09
N PRO A 32 1.51 -6.99 2.79
CA PRO A 32 1.14 -5.65 3.29
C PRO A 32 -0.26 -5.21 2.83
N LEU A 33 -0.61 -5.54 1.59
CA LEU A 33 -1.88 -5.17 0.98
C LEU A 33 -3.05 -5.98 1.55
N ARG A 34 -2.84 -7.27 1.86
CA ARG A 34 -3.81 -8.10 2.58
C ARG A 34 -4.03 -7.62 4.01
N PHE A 35 -2.97 -7.21 4.70
CA PHE A 35 -3.09 -6.62 6.03
C PHE A 35 -3.93 -5.34 5.99
N ALA A 36 -3.63 -4.43 5.06
CA ALA A 36 -4.45 -3.23 4.85
C ALA A 36 -5.90 -3.56 4.41
N ALA A 37 -6.14 -4.74 3.85
CA ALA A 37 -7.49 -5.21 3.53
C ALA A 37 -8.36 -5.48 4.74
N GLY A 38 -7.78 -6.08 5.79
CA GLY A 38 -8.49 -6.31 7.05
C GLY A 38 -8.90 -5.02 7.75
N LEU A 39 -8.16 -3.92 7.56
CA LEU A 39 -8.45 -2.61 8.17
C LEU A 39 -9.60 -1.85 7.50
N LEU A 40 -9.99 -2.25 6.29
CA LEU A 40 -10.90 -1.50 5.41
C LEU A 40 -12.08 -2.37 4.94
N GLU A 41 -12.42 -3.41 5.70
CA GLU A 41 -13.59 -4.28 5.49
C GLU A 41 -13.70 -4.84 4.06
N GLY A 42 -12.57 -5.17 3.43
CA GLY A 42 -12.53 -5.91 2.17
C GLY A 42 -12.82 -5.12 0.88
N ALA A 43 -13.32 -3.89 0.93
CA ALA A 43 -13.81 -3.17 -0.27
C ALA A 43 -12.80 -2.19 -0.89
N ALA A 44 -11.62 -2.65 -1.29
CA ALA A 44 -10.71 -1.78 -2.05
C ALA A 44 -9.93 -2.50 -3.16
N HIS A 45 -9.99 -1.93 -4.37
CA HIS A 45 -9.11 -2.31 -5.46
C HIS A 45 -7.66 -2.00 -5.11
N VAL A 46 -6.76 -2.88 -5.53
CA VAL A 46 -5.33 -2.77 -5.26
C VAL A 46 -4.60 -2.38 -6.53
N THR A 47 -3.81 -1.32 -6.46
CA THR A 47 -2.92 -0.87 -7.54
C THR A 47 -1.50 -0.83 -7.02
N THR A 48 -0.58 -1.40 -7.79
CA THR A 48 0.85 -1.34 -7.46
C THR A 48 1.67 -0.91 -8.67
N LEU A 49 2.78 -0.22 -8.44
CA LEU A 49 3.67 0.09 -9.56
C LEU A 49 4.36 -1.18 -10.07
N ARG A 50 4.81 -2.08 -9.18
CA ARG A 50 5.49 -3.33 -9.54
C ARG A 50 5.02 -4.51 -8.68
N GLY A 51 4.78 -5.67 -9.30
CA GLY A 51 4.48 -6.92 -8.59
C GLY A 51 3.08 -7.48 -8.89
N ARG A 52 2.33 -7.88 -7.85
CA ARG A 52 1.00 -8.51 -7.98
C ARG A 52 -0.10 -7.66 -7.33
N ALA A 53 -1.08 -7.25 -8.14
CA ALA A 53 -2.24 -6.46 -7.76
C ALA A 53 -3.34 -6.55 -8.84
N ASP A 54 -4.52 -5.96 -8.61
CA ASP A 54 -5.57 -5.85 -9.63
C ASP A 54 -5.11 -5.00 -10.82
N LEU A 55 -4.26 -4.00 -10.54
CA LEU A 55 -3.62 -3.14 -11.54
C LEU A 55 -2.12 -3.04 -11.24
N VAL A 56 -1.30 -3.29 -12.26
CA VAL A 56 0.17 -3.20 -12.18
C VAL A 56 0.68 -2.30 -13.30
N LEU A 57 1.48 -1.27 -12.97
CA LEU A 57 1.97 -0.32 -13.97
C LEU A 57 3.19 -0.84 -14.74
N PHE A 58 4.11 -1.53 -14.07
CA PHE A 58 5.36 -2.06 -14.63
C PHE A 58 5.42 -3.59 -14.42
N PRO A 59 4.59 -4.38 -15.14
CA PRO A 59 4.50 -5.83 -14.96
C PRO A 59 5.79 -6.59 -15.34
N GLU A 60 6.63 -6.01 -16.18
CA GLU A 60 7.88 -6.59 -16.71
C GLU A 60 9.07 -6.46 -15.74
N VAL A 61 9.00 -5.56 -14.77
CA VAL A 61 10.12 -5.28 -13.86
C VAL A 61 10.23 -6.37 -12.78
N ARG A 62 11.14 -7.33 -13.01
CA ARG A 62 11.38 -8.46 -12.10
C ARG A 62 12.45 -8.21 -11.04
N SER A 63 13.32 -7.22 -11.23
CA SER A 63 14.35 -6.85 -10.27
C SER A 63 13.82 -5.98 -9.12
N GLY A 64 14.68 -5.68 -8.15
CA GLY A 64 14.44 -4.59 -7.20
C GLY A 64 14.37 -3.24 -7.93
N VAL A 65 13.57 -2.32 -7.39
CA VAL A 65 13.41 -0.96 -7.92
C VAL A 65 14.12 0.00 -6.99
N ASN A 66 15.01 0.84 -7.54
CA ASN A 66 15.57 1.97 -6.80
C ASN A 66 14.67 3.18 -7.03
N TRP A 67 13.86 3.52 -6.04
CA TRP A 67 12.91 4.61 -6.13
C TRP A 67 13.60 5.96 -5.96
N ARG A 68 13.05 7.02 -6.56
CA ARG A 68 13.64 8.36 -6.43
C ARG A 68 13.72 8.84 -4.97
N TRP A 69 12.80 8.39 -4.13
CA TRP A 69 12.77 8.70 -2.70
C TRP A 69 13.66 7.79 -1.84
N SER A 70 14.27 6.75 -2.42
CA SER A 70 15.29 5.92 -1.74
C SER A 70 16.72 6.32 -2.09
N LEU A 71 16.89 7.33 -2.95
CA LEU A 71 18.19 7.93 -3.24
C LEU A 71 18.60 8.85 -2.07
N PRO A 72 19.90 8.89 -1.72
CA PRO A 72 20.43 9.78 -0.68
C PRO A 72 20.25 11.27 -1.00
#